data_AF-A0A5E4JUM1-F1
#
_entry.id   AF-A0A5E4JUM1-F1
#
_cell.length_a   1.000
_cell.length_b   1.000
_cell.length_c   1.000
_cell.angle_alpha   90.00
_cell.angle_beta   90.00
_cell.angle_gamma   90.00
#
_symmetry.space_group_name_H-M   'P 1'
#
loop_
_entity.id
_entity.type
_entity.pdbx_description
1 polymer ?
#
loop_
_entity_poly.entity_id
_entity_poly.type
_entity_poly.pdbx_seq_one_letter_code
_entity_poly.pdbx_strand_id
1 'polypeptide(L)'
;MAEEIKPKKPGVGFGVMLLKGNKILLGKRHEDPEKADSVFKVSNCWTMPGGKFDYGESFEEGTAREVLEETGIKLNSIEMIGVNSDINEHAHFITLGFLSEDFEGDPKVMEPDEITEWQWFDLNNLPQNMYFPSTKVLENYKKGKFYIKPLKNIEIELRSFISKEDYERLLRFFREKATLVKEDFQETHYFNSEQDLRIQKNNFGCKIWLKKGKIHDEAREELEIKLTKEDFEKVQELFAILNYGVSIKWLRDRKQFDWEGIKVCLDLTKGYGYIIELEKIGSELDKVRILEELRQKFIELRVPLTPREEFERKFEDYKNNWQEKIK
;
A
#
# COMPACT_ATOMS: atom_id res chain seq x y z
N MET A 1 31.04 -31.60 9.05
CA MET A 1 31.16 -30.30 9.76
C MET A 1 29.89 -29.55 9.47
N ALA A 2 29.15 -29.09 10.48
CA ALA A 2 27.99 -28.24 10.25
C ALA A 2 28.50 -26.91 9.68
N GLU A 3 27.96 -26.47 8.54
CA GLU A 3 28.23 -25.14 8.02
C GLU A 3 27.82 -24.12 9.09
N GLU A 4 28.76 -23.31 9.55
CA GLU A 4 28.44 -22.14 10.37
C GLU A 4 27.49 -21.25 9.57
N ILE A 5 26.23 -21.21 9.99
CA ILE A 5 25.24 -20.28 9.43
C ILE A 5 25.72 -18.87 9.82
N LYS A 6 26.47 -18.23 8.92
CA LYS A 6 26.84 -16.82 9.08
C LYS A 6 25.55 -16.00 9.20
N PRO A 7 25.45 -15.10 10.19
CA PRO A 7 24.29 -14.23 10.29
C PRO A 7 24.15 -13.41 9.00
N LYS A 8 22.96 -13.45 8.38
CA LYS A 8 22.65 -12.62 7.20
C LYS A 8 22.79 -11.15 7.59
N LYS A 9 23.67 -10.43 6.91
CA LYS A 9 23.81 -8.97 7.02
C LYS A 9 23.13 -8.30 5.83
N PRO A 10 22.55 -7.10 6.00
CA PRO A 10 22.02 -6.36 4.86
C PRO A 10 23.15 -6.01 3.88
N GLY A 11 22.84 -6.01 2.60
CA GLY A 11 23.70 -5.44 1.57
C GLY A 11 23.63 -3.91 1.56
N VAL A 12 24.54 -3.27 0.83
CA VAL A 12 24.47 -1.83 0.52
C VAL A 12 24.31 -1.69 -0.98
N GLY A 13 23.28 -0.98 -1.40
CA GLY A 13 23.00 -0.67 -2.79
C GLY A 13 22.70 0.82 -2.93
N PHE A 14 22.52 1.27 -4.16
CA PHE A 14 22.15 2.66 -4.42
C PHE A 14 21.31 2.81 -5.68
N GLY A 15 20.66 3.96 -5.80
CA GLY A 15 20.03 4.41 -7.04
C GLY A 15 20.31 5.90 -7.25
N VAL A 16 20.56 6.29 -8.49
CA VAL A 16 20.87 7.67 -8.87
C VAL A 16 19.70 8.27 -9.63
N MET A 17 19.06 9.26 -9.03
CA MET A 17 18.06 10.09 -9.66
C MET A 17 18.77 11.10 -10.57
N LEU A 18 18.90 10.78 -11.85
CA LEU A 18 19.33 11.74 -12.88
C LEU A 18 18.18 12.70 -13.18
N LEU A 19 18.35 13.98 -12.89
CA LEU A 19 17.32 15.00 -13.02
C LEU A 19 17.67 16.00 -14.14
N LYS A 20 16.79 16.11 -15.14
CA LYS A 20 16.88 17.07 -16.25
C LYS A 20 15.62 17.93 -16.29
N GLY A 21 15.69 19.11 -15.68
CA GLY A 21 14.51 19.96 -15.48
C GLY A 21 13.50 19.27 -14.55
N ASN A 22 12.28 19.00 -15.01
CA ASN A 22 11.26 18.28 -14.25
C ASN A 22 11.19 16.77 -14.60
N LYS A 23 12.19 16.24 -15.30
CA LYS A 23 12.19 14.85 -15.77
C LYS A 23 13.30 14.02 -15.12
N ILE A 24 12.99 12.77 -14.80
CA ILE A 24 13.96 11.78 -14.32
C ILE A 24 14.20 10.68 -15.34
N LEU A 25 15.43 10.16 -15.38
CA LEU A 25 15.74 8.99 -16.18
C LEU A 25 15.35 7.71 -15.43
N LEU A 26 14.63 6.81 -16.11
CA LEU A 26 14.31 5.48 -15.61
C LEU A 26 14.59 4.43 -16.68
N GLY A 27 15.07 3.26 -16.24
CA GLY A 27 15.36 2.09 -17.06
C GLY A 27 14.28 1.02 -16.90
N LYS A 28 13.78 0.46 -18.01
CA LYS A 28 12.84 -0.66 -17.99
C LYS A 28 13.60 -1.97 -17.80
N ARG A 29 13.50 -2.56 -16.61
CA ARG A 29 14.04 -3.89 -16.32
C ARG A 29 13.42 -4.93 -17.25
N HIS A 30 14.24 -5.87 -17.71
CA HIS A 30 13.82 -6.95 -18.60
C HIS A 30 12.62 -7.72 -18.01
N GLU A 31 11.75 -8.25 -18.89
CA GLU A 31 10.52 -8.92 -18.45
C GLU A 31 10.80 -10.34 -17.91
N ASP A 32 11.75 -11.03 -18.55
CA ASP A 32 12.32 -12.30 -18.10
C ASP A 32 13.06 -12.14 -16.75
N PRO A 33 12.60 -12.78 -15.66
CA PRO A 33 13.25 -12.72 -14.35
C PRO A 33 14.65 -13.32 -14.28
N GLU A 34 15.00 -14.26 -15.18
CA GLU A 34 16.36 -14.83 -15.20
C GLU A 34 17.38 -13.85 -15.76
N LYS A 35 16.93 -12.96 -16.65
CA LYS A 35 17.78 -11.92 -17.24
C LYS A 35 17.80 -10.63 -16.43
N ALA A 36 16.66 -10.23 -15.87
CA ALA A 36 16.58 -9.11 -14.93
C ALA A 36 17.13 -9.51 -13.54
N ASP A 37 18.34 -10.05 -13.50
CA ASP A 37 18.94 -10.58 -12.28
C ASP A 37 18.97 -9.47 -11.22
N SER A 38 18.31 -9.74 -10.10
CA SER A 38 18.35 -8.88 -8.93
C SER A 38 18.16 -9.72 -7.70
N VAL A 39 18.84 -9.30 -6.63
CA VAL A 39 18.73 -9.98 -5.34
C VAL A 39 17.29 -9.91 -4.80
N PHE A 40 16.53 -8.89 -5.22
CA PHE A 40 15.11 -8.73 -4.88
C PHE A 40 14.16 -9.53 -5.78
N LYS A 41 14.64 -10.16 -6.87
CA LYS A 41 13.85 -10.92 -7.86
C LYS A 41 12.67 -10.14 -8.47
N VAL A 42 12.90 -8.89 -8.86
CA VAL A 42 11.88 -8.05 -9.50
C VAL A 42 12.24 -7.80 -10.97
N SER A 43 11.31 -8.13 -11.86
CA SER A 43 11.40 -7.91 -13.31
C SER A 43 10.25 -7.03 -13.80
N ASN A 44 10.29 -6.60 -15.07
CA ASN A 44 9.24 -5.81 -15.73
C ASN A 44 8.82 -4.54 -14.94
N CYS A 45 9.78 -3.77 -14.45
CA CYS A 45 9.54 -2.53 -13.73
C CYS A 45 10.55 -1.44 -14.12
N TRP A 46 10.21 -0.19 -13.81
CA TRP A 46 11.07 0.97 -14.07
C TRP A 46 11.95 1.28 -12.86
N THR A 47 13.26 1.35 -13.08
CA THR A 47 14.25 1.61 -12.02
C THR A 47 15.10 2.84 -12.32
N MET A 48 15.60 3.49 -11.28
CA MET A 48 16.73 4.41 -11.42
C MET A 48 17.99 3.62 -11.82
N PRO A 49 18.95 4.22 -12.52
CA PRO A 49 20.26 3.61 -12.68
C PRO A 49 20.96 3.44 -11.33
N GLY A 50 21.78 2.41 -11.22
CA GLY A 50 22.57 2.11 -10.02
C GLY A 50 22.53 0.66 -9.60
N GLY A 51 23.45 0.30 -8.71
CA GLY A 51 23.67 -1.08 -8.32
C GLY A 51 24.25 -1.18 -6.91
N LYS A 52 25.43 -1.78 -6.81
CA LYS A 52 26.16 -2.00 -5.55
C LYS A 52 27.54 -1.38 -5.64
N PHE A 53 28.10 -1.03 -4.49
CA PHE A 53 29.50 -0.61 -4.41
C PHE A 53 30.41 -1.83 -4.42
N ASP A 54 31.50 -1.73 -5.19
CA ASP A 54 32.62 -2.65 -5.09
C ASP A 54 33.49 -2.31 -3.88
N TYR A 55 34.25 -3.30 -3.42
CA TYR A 55 35.10 -3.12 -2.25
C TYR A 55 36.19 -2.09 -2.53
N GLY A 56 36.21 -1.03 -1.73
CA GLY A 56 37.21 0.03 -1.81
C GLY A 56 36.76 1.28 -2.57
N GLU A 57 35.56 1.27 -3.16
CA GLU A 57 34.99 2.46 -3.81
C GLU A 57 34.48 3.49 -2.79
N SER A 58 34.69 4.77 -3.10
CA SER A 58 33.90 5.87 -2.57
C SER A 58 32.49 5.89 -3.18
N PHE A 59 31.59 6.71 -2.62
CA PHE A 59 30.24 6.86 -3.17
C PHE A 59 30.26 7.46 -4.58
N GLU A 60 31.14 8.44 -4.80
CA GLU A 60 31.38 9.10 -6.08
C GLU A 60 31.89 8.11 -7.14
N GLU A 61 32.86 7.27 -6.79
CA GLU A 61 33.42 6.28 -7.72
C GLU A 61 32.38 5.23 -8.12
N GLY A 62 31.72 4.59 -7.16
CA GLY A 62 30.76 3.52 -7.48
C GLY A 62 29.53 4.03 -8.22
N THR A 63 28.98 5.19 -7.84
CA THR A 63 27.84 5.79 -8.56
C THR A 63 28.21 6.22 -9.97
N ALA A 64 29.38 6.84 -10.17
CA ALA A 64 29.83 7.23 -11.50
C ALA A 64 30.14 6.02 -12.39
N ARG A 65 30.71 4.94 -11.82
CA ARG A 65 30.95 3.68 -12.53
C ARG A 65 29.63 3.05 -12.99
N GLU A 66 28.71 2.74 -12.07
CA GLU A 66 27.45 2.07 -12.40
C GLU A 66 26.62 2.86 -13.42
N VAL A 67 26.48 4.18 -13.22
CA VAL A 67 25.72 5.00 -14.18
C VAL A 67 26.38 4.99 -15.56
N LEU A 68 27.71 5.05 -15.63
CA LEU A 68 28.43 4.98 -16.90
C LEU A 68 28.29 3.60 -17.56
N GLU A 69 28.41 2.52 -16.79
CA GLU A 69 28.29 1.13 -17.25
C GLU A 69 26.89 0.83 -17.79
N GLU A 70 25.83 1.25 -17.09
CA GLU A 70 24.44 0.95 -17.46
C GLU A 70 23.87 1.85 -18.56
N THR A 71 24.26 3.14 -18.55
CA THR A 71 23.59 4.19 -19.36
C THR A 71 24.52 4.88 -20.37
N GLY A 72 25.83 4.79 -20.20
CA GLY A 72 26.81 5.59 -20.94
C GLY A 72 26.87 7.07 -20.53
N ILE A 73 26.15 7.49 -19.48
CA ILE A 73 26.16 8.85 -18.94
C ILE A 73 27.33 9.01 -17.97
N LYS A 74 28.03 10.13 -18.08
CA LYS A 74 29.11 10.50 -17.16
C LYS A 74 28.59 11.49 -16.12
N LEU A 75 28.64 11.12 -14.84
CA LEU A 75 28.29 12.02 -13.73
C LEU A 75 29.40 13.06 -13.50
N ASN A 76 29.01 14.33 -13.32
CA ASN A 76 29.94 15.40 -12.89
C ASN A 76 29.78 15.71 -11.40
N SER A 77 28.59 15.46 -10.84
CA SER A 77 28.31 15.63 -9.42
C SER A 77 27.28 14.62 -8.93
N ILE A 78 27.31 14.36 -7.62
CA ILE A 78 26.26 13.64 -6.91
C ILE A 78 25.95 14.35 -5.59
N GLU A 79 24.69 14.25 -5.16
CA GLU A 79 24.25 14.62 -3.82
C GLU A 79 23.48 13.44 -3.23
N MET A 80 23.80 13.04 -1.99
CA MET A 80 23.01 12.02 -1.30
C MET A 80 21.70 12.63 -0.79
N ILE A 81 20.58 12.19 -1.35
CA ILE A 81 19.24 12.70 -1.04
C ILE A 81 18.43 11.80 -0.11
N GLY A 82 18.90 10.59 0.17
CA GLY A 82 18.29 9.79 1.23
C GLY A 82 18.87 8.40 1.42
N VAL A 83 18.32 7.73 2.42
CA VAL A 83 18.64 6.34 2.77
C VAL A 83 17.35 5.56 2.98
N ASN A 84 17.30 4.32 2.52
CA ASN A 84 16.14 3.44 2.67
C ASN A 84 16.54 2.09 3.27
N SER A 85 15.60 1.49 4.00
CA SER A 85 15.67 0.06 4.33
C SER A 85 14.74 -0.68 3.37
N ASP A 86 15.33 -1.44 2.46
CA ASP A 86 14.63 -2.18 1.42
C ASP A 86 14.66 -3.67 1.72
N ILE A 87 13.48 -4.22 2.00
CA ILE A 87 13.31 -5.58 2.50
C ILE A 87 12.18 -6.22 1.73
N ASN A 88 12.43 -7.42 1.21
CA ASN A 88 11.40 -8.36 0.80
C ASN A 88 11.77 -9.77 1.29
N GLU A 89 11.02 -10.78 0.86
CA GLU A 89 11.25 -12.18 1.20
C GLU A 89 12.61 -12.74 0.71
N HIS A 90 13.26 -12.09 -0.25
CA HIS A 90 14.50 -12.54 -0.87
C HIS A 90 15.73 -11.83 -0.32
N ALA A 91 15.64 -10.53 -0.03
CA ALA A 91 16.80 -9.71 0.30
C ALA A 91 16.51 -8.57 1.28
N HIS A 92 17.58 -8.09 1.92
CA HIS A 92 17.60 -6.87 2.72
C HIS A 92 18.78 -6.01 2.28
N PHE A 93 18.52 -4.81 1.79
CA PHE A 93 19.52 -3.79 1.48
C PHE A 93 19.27 -2.49 2.23
N ILE A 94 20.37 -1.81 2.56
CA ILE A 94 20.37 -0.37 2.79
C ILE A 94 20.61 0.27 1.44
N THR A 95 19.64 1.02 0.94
CA THR A 95 19.74 1.69 -0.36
C THR A 95 20.02 3.17 -0.16
N LEU A 96 21.11 3.66 -0.74
CA LEU A 96 21.44 5.07 -0.79
C LEU A 96 20.80 5.70 -2.03
N GLY A 97 20.06 6.79 -1.84
CA GLY A 97 19.53 7.59 -2.93
C GLY A 97 20.45 8.75 -3.24
N PHE A 98 20.92 8.85 -4.47
CA PHE A 98 21.69 9.98 -4.97
C PHE A 98 20.88 10.79 -5.99
N LEU A 99 21.18 12.08 -6.09
CA LEU A 99 20.68 13.00 -7.09
C LEU A 99 21.86 13.50 -7.92
N SER A 100 21.67 13.63 -9.22
CA SER A 100 22.60 14.36 -10.08
C SER A 100 21.81 15.20 -11.08
N GLU A 101 22.10 16.50 -11.08
CA GLU A 101 21.59 17.48 -12.05
C GLU A 101 22.67 17.90 -13.06
N ASP A 102 23.91 17.47 -12.86
CA ASP A 102 25.06 17.79 -13.71
C ASP A 102 25.76 16.50 -14.17
N PHE A 103 25.58 16.20 -15.46
CA PHE A 103 26.07 15.01 -16.12
C PHE A 103 26.17 15.22 -17.64
N GLU A 104 26.96 14.40 -18.31
CA GLU A 104 27.24 14.46 -19.75
C GLU A 104 26.80 13.18 -20.46
N GLY A 105 26.29 13.34 -21.69
CA GLY A 105 25.86 12.24 -22.56
C GLY A 105 24.35 12.04 -22.63
N ASP A 106 23.95 11.20 -23.58
CA ASP A 106 22.57 10.74 -23.74
C ASP A 106 22.49 9.26 -23.36
N PRO A 107 21.41 8.82 -22.70
CA PRO A 107 21.28 7.45 -22.22
C PRO A 107 21.25 6.44 -23.37
N LYS A 108 21.97 5.34 -23.20
CA LYS A 108 22.01 4.19 -24.11
C LYS A 108 21.83 2.91 -23.30
N VAL A 109 21.21 1.91 -23.90
CA VAL A 109 21.14 0.58 -23.31
C VAL A 109 22.51 -0.08 -23.48
N MET A 110 23.27 -0.13 -22.40
CA MET A 110 24.61 -0.74 -22.38
C MET A 110 24.57 -2.20 -21.89
N GLU A 111 23.56 -2.56 -21.09
CA GLU A 111 23.34 -3.89 -20.53
C GLU A 111 21.96 -4.44 -20.92
N PRO A 112 21.79 -4.87 -22.19
CA PRO A 112 20.47 -5.20 -22.76
C PRO A 112 19.80 -6.44 -22.14
N ASP A 113 20.54 -7.27 -21.42
CA ASP A 113 19.97 -8.41 -20.71
C ASP A 113 19.25 -7.97 -19.42
N GLU A 114 19.69 -6.89 -18.76
CA GLU A 114 19.06 -6.40 -17.53
C GLU A 114 18.07 -5.25 -17.78
N ILE A 115 18.47 -4.26 -18.59
CA ILE A 115 17.69 -3.07 -18.89
C ILE A 115 17.40 -3.03 -20.40
N THR A 116 16.12 -2.99 -20.76
CA THR A 116 15.69 -3.05 -22.17
C THR A 116 15.51 -1.67 -22.80
N GLU A 117 15.34 -0.63 -21.99
CA GLU A 117 15.04 0.72 -22.45
C GLU A 117 15.38 1.75 -21.37
N TRP A 118 15.81 2.95 -21.77
CA TRP A 118 15.95 4.13 -20.92
C TRP A 118 15.03 5.25 -21.40
N GLN A 119 14.23 5.83 -20.49
CA GLN A 119 13.28 6.88 -20.83
C GLN A 119 13.24 8.00 -19.77
N TRP A 120 13.06 9.23 -20.23
CA TRP A 120 12.83 10.40 -19.39
C TRP A 120 11.34 10.56 -19.05
N PHE A 121 11.00 10.50 -17.77
CA PHE A 121 9.63 10.65 -17.26
C PHE A 121 9.46 11.97 -16.51
N ASP A 122 8.33 12.64 -16.70
CA ASP A 122 7.97 13.81 -15.90
C ASP A 122 7.68 13.39 -14.44
N LEU A 123 8.17 14.16 -13.47
CA LEU A 123 7.96 13.87 -12.05
C LEU A 123 6.49 13.79 -11.63
N ASN A 124 5.60 14.45 -12.38
CA ASN A 124 4.15 14.45 -12.17
C ASN A 124 3.44 13.37 -12.99
N ASN A 125 4.13 12.66 -13.88
CA ASN A 125 3.58 11.60 -14.72
C ASN A 125 4.56 10.42 -14.85
N LEU A 126 4.69 9.70 -13.74
CA LEU A 126 5.58 8.56 -13.60
C LEU A 126 4.87 7.24 -13.98
N PRO A 127 5.61 6.20 -14.39
CA PRO A 127 5.02 4.90 -14.66
C PRO A 127 4.49 4.26 -13.36
N GLN A 128 3.51 3.37 -13.49
CA GLN A 128 2.87 2.72 -12.33
C GLN A 128 3.74 1.58 -11.75
N ASN A 129 4.44 0.83 -12.60
CA ASN A 129 5.27 -0.32 -12.24
C ASN A 129 6.71 0.11 -11.92
N MET A 130 6.89 0.91 -10.88
CA MET A 130 8.21 1.33 -10.41
C MET A 130 8.88 0.26 -9.54
N TYR A 131 10.20 0.15 -9.64
CA TYR A 131 11.02 -0.64 -8.73
C TYR A 131 11.01 -0.01 -7.34
N PHE A 132 10.62 -0.79 -6.33
CA PHE A 132 10.26 -0.23 -5.02
C PHE A 132 11.39 0.55 -4.30
N PRO A 133 12.70 0.20 -4.41
CA PRO A 133 13.77 1.02 -3.87
C PRO A 133 13.82 2.41 -4.53
N SER A 134 13.70 2.48 -5.86
CA SER A 134 13.64 3.73 -6.60
C SER A 134 12.41 4.56 -6.24
N THR A 135 11.26 3.93 -6.02
CA THR A 135 10.05 4.61 -5.51
C THR A 135 10.32 5.31 -4.18
N LYS A 136 11.00 4.65 -3.23
CA LYS A 136 11.31 5.25 -1.94
C LYS A 136 12.33 6.38 -2.04
N VAL A 137 13.36 6.26 -2.88
CA VAL A 137 14.30 7.37 -3.16
C VAL A 137 13.55 8.59 -3.69
N LEU A 138 12.65 8.37 -4.65
CA LEU A 138 11.81 9.43 -5.20
C LEU A 138 10.87 10.06 -4.15
N GLU A 139 10.28 9.25 -3.27
CA GLU A 139 9.44 9.75 -2.18
C GLU A 139 10.22 10.63 -1.19
N ASN A 140 11.43 10.20 -0.82
CA ASN A 140 12.35 10.98 0.01
C ASN A 140 12.61 12.35 -0.63
N TYR A 141 12.95 12.38 -1.92
CA TYR A 141 13.13 13.61 -2.70
C TYR A 141 11.87 14.49 -2.68
N LYS A 142 10.71 13.94 -3.09
CA LYS A 142 9.44 14.69 -3.18
C LYS A 142 8.99 15.28 -1.83
N LYS A 143 9.27 14.58 -0.72
CA LYS A 143 8.89 15.01 0.63
C LYS A 143 9.98 15.87 1.30
N GLY A 144 11.14 16.07 0.67
CA GLY A 144 12.29 16.74 1.27
C GLY A 144 12.79 16.06 2.55
N LYS A 145 12.76 14.72 2.59
CA LYS A 145 13.13 13.92 3.76
C LYS A 145 14.26 12.98 3.41
N PHE A 146 15.32 13.01 4.23
CA PHE A 146 16.46 12.11 4.07
C PHE A 146 16.13 10.64 4.38
N TYR A 147 15.19 10.40 5.30
CA TYR A 147 14.73 9.06 5.64
C TYR A 147 13.25 9.10 6.02
N ILE A 148 12.47 8.24 5.39
CA ILE A 148 11.08 7.98 5.77
C ILE A 148 11.06 6.65 6.51
N LYS A 149 10.74 6.72 7.80
CA LYS A 149 10.58 5.51 8.63
C LYS A 149 9.44 4.65 8.06
N PRO A 150 9.64 3.33 7.93
CA PRO A 150 8.56 2.43 7.60
C PRO A 150 7.46 2.52 8.65
N LEU A 151 6.20 2.56 8.21
CA LEU A 151 5.07 2.55 9.12
C LEU A 151 4.99 1.20 9.83
N LYS A 152 4.65 1.25 11.12
CA LYS A 152 4.41 0.10 11.99
C LYS A 152 2.98 0.18 12.51
N ASN A 153 2.43 -0.97 12.86
CA ASN A 153 1.05 -1.12 13.32
C ASN A 153 0.04 -0.62 12.30
N ILE A 154 0.25 -0.96 11.02
CA ILE A 154 -0.71 -0.69 9.96
C ILE A 154 -1.70 -1.85 9.83
N GLU A 155 -2.94 -1.51 9.48
CA GLU A 155 -4.00 -2.47 9.17
C GLU A 155 -3.81 -2.97 7.73
N ILE A 156 -3.58 -4.27 7.55
CA ILE A 156 -3.45 -4.90 6.24
C ILE A 156 -4.64 -5.83 6.06
N GLU A 157 -5.43 -5.60 5.01
CA GLU A 157 -6.72 -6.26 4.82
C GLU A 157 -6.95 -6.73 3.39
N LEU A 158 -7.76 -7.78 3.27
CA LEU A 158 -8.38 -8.23 2.03
C LEU A 158 -9.87 -8.43 2.25
N ARG A 159 -10.66 -8.02 1.25
CA ARG A 159 -12.13 -8.13 1.26
C ARG A 159 -12.62 -8.87 0.03
N SER A 160 -13.74 -9.56 0.17
CA SER A 160 -14.49 -10.08 -0.98
C SER A 160 -15.99 -10.07 -0.74
N PHE A 161 -16.77 -9.82 -1.78
CA PHE A 161 -18.19 -10.14 -1.77
C PHE A 161 -18.38 -11.65 -1.77
N ILE A 162 -19.40 -12.08 -1.02
CA ILE A 162 -19.79 -13.47 -0.92
C ILE A 162 -21.30 -13.63 -1.15
N SER A 163 -21.72 -14.83 -1.50
CA SER A 163 -23.13 -15.19 -1.56
C SER A 163 -23.73 -15.27 -0.15
N LYS A 164 -25.06 -15.30 -0.05
CA LYS A 164 -25.73 -15.55 1.23
C LYS A 164 -25.39 -16.95 1.74
N GLU A 165 -25.33 -17.92 0.84
CA GLU A 165 -24.99 -19.32 1.12
C GLU A 165 -23.56 -19.43 1.68
N ASP A 166 -22.62 -18.70 1.09
CA ASP A 166 -21.25 -18.61 1.60
C ASP A 166 -21.19 -17.90 2.95
N TYR A 167 -21.93 -16.82 3.15
CA TYR A 167 -22.01 -16.15 4.45
C TYR A 167 -22.46 -17.11 5.55
N GLU A 168 -23.54 -17.86 5.31
CA GLU A 168 -24.05 -18.84 6.28
C GLU A 168 -23.07 -20.01 6.51
N ARG A 169 -22.41 -20.49 5.45
CA ARG A 169 -21.37 -21.52 5.53
C ARG A 169 -20.17 -21.06 6.36
N LEU A 170 -19.66 -19.87 6.07
CA LEU A 170 -18.51 -19.29 6.75
C LEU A 170 -18.84 -18.94 8.20
N LEU A 171 -20.06 -18.46 8.48
CA LEU A 171 -20.51 -18.20 9.84
C LEU A 171 -20.50 -19.47 10.70
N ARG A 172 -20.96 -20.61 10.16
CA ARG A 172 -20.86 -21.91 10.86
C ARG A 172 -19.41 -22.30 11.08
N PHE A 173 -18.56 -22.19 10.06
CA PHE A 173 -17.14 -22.49 10.14
C PHE A 173 -16.44 -21.69 11.24
N PHE A 174 -16.59 -20.36 11.27
CA PHE A 174 -15.90 -19.52 12.26
C PHE A 174 -16.46 -19.68 13.68
N ARG A 175 -17.74 -20.03 13.84
CA ARG A 175 -18.28 -20.37 15.16
C ARG A 175 -17.68 -21.65 15.74
N GLU A 176 -17.22 -22.58 14.90
CA GLU A 176 -16.52 -23.80 15.35
C GLU A 176 -15.00 -23.63 15.45
N LYS A 177 -14.40 -22.83 14.55
CA LYS A 177 -12.94 -22.82 14.33
C LYS A 177 -12.24 -21.54 14.80
N ALA A 178 -13.00 -20.52 15.21
CA ALA A 178 -12.46 -19.22 15.60
C ALA A 178 -13.13 -18.72 16.89
N THR A 179 -12.52 -17.72 17.51
CA THR A 179 -13.08 -17.09 18.72
C THR A 179 -13.99 -15.94 18.30
N LEU A 180 -15.27 -15.99 18.66
CA LEU A 180 -16.18 -14.85 18.45
C LEU A 180 -15.74 -13.69 19.36
N VAL A 181 -15.38 -12.56 18.75
CA VAL A 181 -14.92 -11.36 19.46
C VAL A 181 -16.08 -10.41 19.71
N LYS A 182 -16.92 -10.17 18.70
CA LYS A 182 -17.98 -9.17 18.76
C LYS A 182 -19.09 -9.45 17.75
N GLU A 183 -20.34 -9.28 18.16
CA GLU A 183 -21.49 -9.11 17.26
C GLU A 183 -22.05 -7.70 17.44
N ASP A 184 -22.23 -6.98 16.34
CA ASP A 184 -22.55 -5.55 16.37
C ASP A 184 -23.44 -5.15 15.20
N PHE A 185 -24.47 -4.36 15.49
CA PHE A 185 -25.21 -3.63 14.47
C PHE A 185 -24.66 -2.21 14.41
N GLN A 186 -24.33 -1.74 13.21
CA GLN A 186 -23.69 -0.46 12.98
C GLN A 186 -24.50 0.37 11.99
N GLU A 187 -24.83 1.59 12.40
CA GLU A 187 -25.41 2.61 11.53
C GLU A 187 -24.36 3.72 11.36
N THR A 188 -23.87 3.88 10.13
CA THR A 188 -22.84 4.88 9.78
C THR A 188 -23.39 5.87 8.77
N HIS A 189 -23.28 7.17 9.05
CA HIS A 189 -23.65 8.23 8.12
C HIS A 189 -22.38 8.93 7.66
N TYR A 190 -22.20 8.95 6.34
CA TYR A 190 -21.13 9.67 5.67
C TYR A 190 -21.64 11.07 5.32
N PHE A 191 -20.78 12.07 5.47
CA PHE A 191 -21.13 13.45 5.16
C PHE A 191 -20.43 13.94 3.88
N ASN A 192 -21.06 14.90 3.21
CA ASN A 192 -20.48 15.61 2.06
C ASN A 192 -19.35 16.52 2.57
N SER A 193 -18.12 16.02 2.58
CA SER A 193 -16.92 16.76 2.95
C SER A 193 -15.77 16.40 2.00
N GLU A 194 -14.79 17.29 1.87
CA GLU A 194 -13.54 16.99 1.15
C GLU A 194 -12.77 15.85 1.82
N GLN A 195 -12.98 15.67 3.13
CA GLN A 195 -12.41 14.62 3.93
C GLN A 195 -13.49 13.59 4.30
N ASP A 196 -13.05 12.43 4.75
CA ASP A 196 -13.94 11.31 5.07
C ASP A 196 -14.49 11.46 6.48
N LEU A 197 -15.49 12.33 6.59
CA LEU A 197 -16.22 12.65 7.80
C LEU A 197 -17.43 11.72 7.96
N ARG A 198 -17.52 11.06 9.11
CA ARG A 198 -18.58 10.10 9.43
C ARG A 198 -19.04 10.22 10.87
N ILE A 199 -20.31 9.89 11.12
CA ILE A 199 -20.76 9.47 12.45
C ILE A 199 -21.19 8.00 12.39
N GLN A 200 -20.94 7.27 13.47
CA GLN A 200 -21.37 5.89 13.60
C GLN A 200 -21.97 5.67 14.98
N LYS A 201 -23.15 5.06 15.03
CA LYS A 201 -23.68 4.43 16.25
C LYS A 201 -23.69 2.93 16.11
N ASN A 202 -23.50 2.25 17.22
CA ASN A 202 -23.54 0.81 17.29
C ASN A 202 -24.24 0.32 18.57
N ASN A 203 -24.19 -0.98 18.87
CA ASN A 203 -24.84 -1.52 20.06
C ASN A 203 -24.23 -1.02 21.38
N PHE A 204 -23.08 -0.36 21.35
CA PHE A 204 -22.28 0.01 22.52
C PHE A 204 -22.11 1.53 22.71
N GLY A 205 -22.23 2.32 21.66
CA GLY A 205 -22.02 3.78 21.74
C GLY A 205 -22.12 4.49 20.39
N CYS A 206 -21.67 5.74 20.37
CA CYS A 206 -21.56 6.59 19.19
C CYS A 206 -20.12 7.08 19.03
N LYS A 207 -19.71 7.40 17.81
CA LYS A 207 -18.44 8.06 17.53
C LYS A 207 -18.46 8.93 16.28
N ILE A 208 -17.63 9.96 16.27
CA ILE A 208 -17.30 10.77 15.09
C ILE A 208 -15.94 10.30 14.57
N TRP A 209 -15.85 10.08 13.26
CA TRP A 209 -14.63 9.76 12.54
C TRP A 209 -14.33 10.87 11.53
N LEU A 210 -13.10 11.35 11.51
CA LEU A 210 -12.55 12.12 10.40
C LEU A 210 -11.26 11.45 9.95
N LYS A 211 -11.27 10.84 8.76
CA LYS A 211 -10.06 10.34 8.12
C LYS A 211 -9.57 11.37 7.11
N LYS A 212 -8.35 11.86 7.28
CA LYS A 212 -7.71 12.80 6.33
C LYS A 212 -7.12 12.02 5.14
N GLY A 213 -7.07 12.60 3.95
CA GLY A 213 -6.66 11.91 2.70
C GLY A 213 -7.83 11.26 1.94
N LYS A 214 -7.55 10.50 0.87
CA LYS A 214 -8.56 9.78 0.07
C LYS A 214 -8.82 8.37 0.64
N ILE A 215 -9.99 7.80 0.35
CA ILE A 215 -10.43 6.47 0.85
C ILE A 215 -9.44 5.33 0.50
N HIS A 216 -8.60 5.50 -0.53
CA HIS A 216 -7.64 4.49 -1.00
C HIS A 216 -6.17 4.81 -0.68
N ASP A 217 -5.88 5.83 0.12
CA ASP A 217 -4.49 6.16 0.49
C ASP A 217 -3.94 5.14 1.51
N GLU A 218 -2.65 4.78 1.38
CA GLU A 218 -2.02 3.69 2.15
C GLU A 218 -1.91 3.95 3.66
N ALA A 219 -1.98 5.22 4.09
CA ALA A 219 -2.02 5.62 5.49
C ALA A 219 -2.77 6.95 5.64
N ARG A 220 -3.69 7.04 6.61
CA ARG A 220 -4.55 8.19 6.83
C ARG A 220 -4.51 8.62 8.30
N GLU A 221 -4.38 9.92 8.54
CA GLU A 221 -4.58 10.47 9.88
C GLU A 221 -6.06 10.31 10.26
N GLU A 222 -6.32 9.68 11.40
CA GLU A 222 -7.66 9.42 11.90
C GLU A 222 -7.89 10.18 13.21
N LEU A 223 -8.95 10.99 13.24
CA LEU A 223 -9.48 11.58 14.45
C LEU A 223 -10.76 10.83 14.84
N GLU A 224 -10.73 10.14 15.98
CA GLU A 224 -11.88 9.47 16.58
C GLU A 224 -12.31 10.21 17.86
N ILE A 225 -13.59 10.59 17.94
CA ILE A 225 -14.21 11.13 19.15
C ILE A 225 -15.32 10.17 19.57
N LYS A 226 -15.21 9.58 20.77
CA LYS A 226 -16.23 8.69 21.36
C LYS A 226 -17.31 9.51 22.05
N LEU A 227 -18.56 9.12 21.83
CA LEU A 227 -19.77 9.81 22.30
C LEU A 227 -20.79 8.81 22.85
N THR A 228 -21.82 9.33 23.51
CA THR A 228 -22.95 8.52 23.96
C THR A 228 -23.95 8.30 22.81
N LYS A 229 -24.83 7.29 22.91
CA LYS A 229 -25.80 7.02 21.83
C LYS A 229 -26.78 8.17 21.65
N GLU A 230 -27.10 8.86 22.74
CA GLU A 230 -27.99 10.02 22.80
C GLU A 230 -27.43 11.22 22.02
N ASP A 231 -26.11 11.26 21.79
CA ASP A 231 -25.46 12.34 21.05
C ASP A 231 -25.56 12.16 19.53
N PHE A 232 -25.91 10.96 19.03
CA PHE A 232 -25.89 10.68 17.59
C PHE A 232 -26.76 11.66 16.78
N GLU A 233 -28.01 11.87 17.19
CA GLU A 233 -28.92 12.79 16.50
C GLU A 233 -28.49 14.26 16.67
N LYS A 234 -27.93 14.63 17.83
CA LYS A 234 -27.43 15.99 18.09
C LYS A 234 -26.22 16.33 17.22
N VAL A 235 -25.31 15.37 17.03
CA VAL A 235 -24.14 15.56 16.15
C VAL A 235 -24.56 15.61 14.69
N GLN A 236 -25.53 14.78 14.29
CA GLN A 236 -26.11 14.86 12.95
C GLN A 236 -26.73 16.25 12.69
N GLU A 237 -27.46 16.80 13.66
CA GLU A 237 -28.02 18.16 13.60
C GLU A 237 -26.91 19.22 13.55
N LEU A 238 -25.88 19.11 14.38
CA LEU A 238 -24.72 20.00 14.37
C LEU A 238 -24.05 20.03 12.99
N PHE A 239 -23.80 18.86 12.39
CA PHE A 239 -23.19 18.78 11.07
C PHE A 239 -24.10 19.33 9.97
N ALA A 240 -25.41 19.14 10.06
CA ALA A 240 -26.36 19.77 9.15
C ALA A 240 -26.29 21.31 9.23
N ILE A 241 -26.21 21.88 10.44
CA ILE A 241 -26.05 23.34 10.65
C ILE A 241 -24.72 23.85 10.07
N LEU A 242 -23.67 23.03 10.11
CA LEU A 242 -22.36 23.33 9.52
C LEU A 242 -22.30 23.07 8.00
N ASN A 243 -23.45 22.87 7.34
CA ASN A 243 -23.59 22.58 5.91
C ASN A 243 -22.98 21.24 5.45
N TYR A 244 -22.81 20.28 6.36
CA TYR A 244 -22.45 18.91 6.02
C TYR A 244 -23.73 18.08 5.86
N GLY A 245 -24.16 17.87 4.61
CA GLY A 245 -25.27 16.98 4.29
C GLY A 245 -24.88 15.50 4.34
N VAL A 246 -25.80 14.61 4.72
CA VAL A 246 -25.56 13.16 4.67
C VAL A 246 -25.50 12.68 3.22
N SER A 247 -24.37 12.11 2.84
CA SER A 247 -24.09 11.61 1.49
C SER A 247 -24.53 10.16 1.33
N ILE A 248 -24.32 9.32 2.35
CA ILE A 248 -24.65 7.89 2.36
C ILE A 248 -24.99 7.46 3.79
N LYS A 249 -25.99 6.59 3.94
CA LYS A 249 -26.21 5.81 5.17
C LYS A 249 -25.87 4.35 4.95
N TRP A 250 -25.14 3.75 5.89
CA TRP A 250 -24.74 2.34 5.90
C TRP A 250 -25.32 1.66 7.13
N LEU A 251 -26.11 0.61 6.91
CA LEU A 251 -26.68 -0.25 7.95
C LEU A 251 -26.06 -1.63 7.84
N ARG A 252 -25.31 -2.04 8.86
CA ARG A 252 -24.46 -3.24 8.79
C ARG A 252 -24.59 -4.09 10.05
N ASP A 253 -24.88 -5.38 9.86
CA ASP A 253 -24.66 -6.42 10.85
C ASP A 253 -23.26 -6.99 10.65
N ARG A 254 -22.41 -6.89 11.67
CA ARG A 254 -21.01 -7.36 11.64
C ARG A 254 -20.81 -8.42 12.72
N LYS A 255 -20.25 -9.56 12.30
CA LYS A 255 -19.77 -10.63 13.19
C LYS A 255 -18.27 -10.71 13.07
N GLN A 256 -17.57 -10.43 14.17
CA GLN A 256 -16.12 -10.37 14.23
C GLN A 256 -15.58 -11.58 14.96
N PHE A 257 -14.57 -12.23 14.37
CA PHE A 257 -13.87 -13.38 14.93
C PHE A 257 -12.36 -13.12 14.96
N ASP A 258 -11.67 -13.78 15.90
CA ASP A 258 -10.23 -14.00 15.85
C ASP A 258 -9.98 -15.43 15.39
N TRP A 259 -9.37 -15.57 14.21
CA TRP A 259 -9.01 -16.85 13.62
C TRP A 259 -7.49 -16.90 13.43
N GLU A 260 -6.80 -17.57 14.36
CA GLU A 260 -5.34 -17.73 14.31
C GLU A 260 -4.58 -16.37 14.30
N GLY A 261 -5.09 -15.38 15.04
CA GLY A 261 -4.52 -14.03 15.07
C GLY A 261 -4.84 -13.19 13.83
N ILE A 262 -5.74 -13.64 12.95
CA ILE A 262 -6.35 -12.86 11.88
C ILE A 262 -7.74 -12.42 12.33
N LYS A 263 -8.00 -11.12 12.29
CA LYS A 263 -9.33 -10.57 12.51
C LYS A 263 -10.18 -10.87 11.27
N VAL A 264 -11.28 -11.57 11.46
CA VAL A 264 -12.26 -11.87 10.41
C VAL A 264 -13.54 -11.12 10.70
N CYS A 265 -14.09 -10.41 9.72
CA CYS A 265 -15.40 -9.79 9.79
C CYS A 265 -16.32 -10.37 8.71
N LEU A 266 -17.45 -10.92 9.13
CA LEU A 266 -18.56 -11.29 8.27
C LEU A 266 -19.63 -10.20 8.36
N ASP A 267 -19.76 -9.45 7.27
CA ASP A 267 -20.63 -8.29 7.17
C ASP A 267 -21.86 -8.60 6.31
N LEU A 268 -23.04 -8.20 6.79
CA LEU A 268 -24.23 -8.03 5.99
C LEU A 268 -24.60 -6.55 6.00
N THR A 269 -24.42 -5.88 4.86
CA THR A 269 -24.79 -4.48 4.70
C THR A 269 -26.08 -4.37 3.90
N LYS A 270 -27.11 -3.73 4.48
CA LYS A 270 -28.43 -3.58 3.86
C LYS A 270 -28.29 -2.87 2.51
N GLY A 271 -28.70 -3.56 1.45
CA GLY A 271 -28.67 -3.04 0.08
C GLY A 271 -27.32 -3.11 -0.64
N TYR A 272 -26.25 -3.51 0.05
CA TYR A 272 -24.90 -3.62 -0.51
C TYR A 272 -24.45 -5.09 -0.67
N GLY A 273 -24.89 -5.97 0.23
CA GLY A 273 -24.65 -7.41 0.16
C GLY A 273 -23.82 -7.95 1.32
N TYR A 274 -23.29 -9.16 1.12
CA TYR A 274 -22.49 -9.89 2.10
C TYR A 274 -21.01 -9.77 1.76
N ILE A 275 -20.18 -9.49 2.77
CA ILE A 275 -18.74 -9.32 2.61
C ILE A 275 -18.02 -10.12 3.69
N ILE A 276 -16.91 -10.74 3.31
CA ILE A 276 -15.89 -11.19 4.24
C ILE A 276 -14.68 -10.28 4.14
N GLU A 277 -14.16 -9.89 5.31
CA GLU A 277 -12.95 -9.09 5.49
C GLU A 277 -12.00 -9.88 6.39
N LEU A 278 -10.78 -10.10 5.91
CA LEU A 278 -9.66 -10.63 6.70
C LEU A 278 -8.65 -9.52 6.90
N GLU A 279 -8.20 -9.36 8.13
CA GLU A 279 -7.34 -8.26 8.55
C GLU A 279 -6.27 -8.73 9.53
N LYS A 280 -5.06 -8.21 9.36
CA LYS A 280 -3.95 -8.44 10.29
C LYS A 280 -3.15 -7.15 10.48
N ILE A 281 -2.74 -6.88 11.72
CA ILE A 281 -1.85 -5.76 12.03
C ILE A 281 -0.42 -6.15 11.65
N GLY A 282 0.25 -5.27 10.92
CA GLY A 282 1.63 -5.46 10.51
C GLY A 282 2.40 -4.15 10.34
N SER A 283 3.36 -4.17 9.43
CA SER A 283 4.20 -3.03 9.05
C SER A 283 4.31 -2.96 7.54
N GLU A 284 4.82 -1.85 7.02
CA GLU A 284 5.12 -1.75 5.59
C GLU A 284 6.13 -2.82 5.12
N LEU A 285 7.03 -3.24 6.01
CA LEU A 285 8.08 -4.20 5.70
C LEU A 285 7.56 -5.64 5.51
N ASP A 286 6.47 -6.01 6.16
CA ASP A 286 5.87 -7.34 6.04
C ASP A 286 4.49 -7.32 5.37
N LYS A 287 4.07 -6.17 4.82
CA LYS A 287 2.81 -5.98 4.08
C LYS A 287 2.61 -7.03 2.99
N VAL A 288 3.63 -7.27 2.15
CA VAL A 288 3.56 -8.26 1.05
C VAL A 288 3.33 -9.66 1.59
N ARG A 289 4.12 -10.08 2.58
CA ARG A 289 4.01 -11.38 3.23
C ARG A 289 2.64 -11.59 3.89
N ILE A 290 2.15 -10.57 4.60
CA ILE A 290 0.82 -10.61 5.24
C ILE A 290 -0.27 -10.70 4.18
N LEU A 291 -0.21 -9.92 3.11
CA LEU A 291 -1.19 -10.02 2.02
C LEU A 291 -1.22 -11.42 1.40
N GLU A 292 -0.06 -12.05 1.18
CA GLU A 292 0.01 -13.42 0.68
C GLU A 292 -0.58 -14.43 1.68
N GLU A 293 -0.29 -14.29 2.98
CA GLU A 293 -0.92 -15.08 4.03
C GLU A 293 -2.46 -14.95 3.98
N LEU A 294 -2.98 -13.72 3.86
CA LEU A 294 -4.42 -13.49 3.73
C LEU A 294 -4.99 -14.13 2.44
N ARG A 295 -4.29 -14.06 1.30
CA ARG A 295 -4.71 -14.72 0.05
C ARG A 295 -4.82 -16.23 0.22
N GLN A 296 -3.84 -16.86 0.89
CA GLN A 296 -3.89 -18.29 1.18
C GLN A 296 -5.08 -18.65 2.08
N LYS A 297 -5.41 -17.80 3.06
CA LYS A 297 -6.62 -17.96 3.87
C LYS A 297 -7.91 -17.84 3.05
N PHE A 298 -7.99 -16.92 2.09
CA PHE A 298 -9.12 -16.86 1.15
C PHE A 298 -9.28 -18.15 0.33
N ILE A 299 -8.16 -18.74 -0.13
CA ILE A 299 -8.15 -20.03 -0.84
C ILE A 299 -8.63 -21.15 0.09
N GLU A 300 -8.13 -21.20 1.33
CA GLU A 300 -8.56 -22.17 2.35
C GLU A 300 -10.08 -22.12 2.59
N LEU A 301 -10.64 -20.90 2.67
CA LEU A 301 -12.08 -20.66 2.85
C LEU A 301 -12.92 -20.90 1.59
N ARG A 302 -12.26 -21.14 0.44
CA ARG A 302 -12.86 -21.25 -0.90
C ARG A 302 -13.66 -20.00 -1.28
N VAL A 303 -13.12 -18.83 -0.97
CA VAL A 303 -13.71 -17.54 -1.33
C VAL A 303 -12.86 -16.89 -2.42
N PRO A 304 -13.39 -16.69 -3.63
CA PRO A 304 -12.67 -15.94 -4.66
C PRO A 304 -12.52 -14.48 -4.23
N LEU A 305 -11.38 -13.86 -4.55
CA LEU A 305 -11.20 -12.43 -4.30
C LEU A 305 -11.98 -11.62 -5.33
N THR A 306 -12.77 -10.67 -4.84
CA THR A 306 -13.51 -9.73 -5.70
C THR A 306 -12.51 -8.70 -6.25
N PRO A 307 -12.48 -8.48 -7.58
CA PRO A 307 -11.67 -7.42 -8.20
C PRO A 307 -12.05 -6.02 -7.69
N ARG A 308 -11.08 -5.10 -7.71
CA ARG A 308 -11.26 -3.73 -7.25
C ARG A 308 -12.35 -3.00 -8.06
N GLU A 309 -12.40 -3.22 -9.36
CA GLU A 309 -13.34 -2.59 -10.28
C GLU A 309 -14.79 -2.98 -9.93
N GLU A 310 -15.01 -4.21 -9.47
CA GLU A 310 -16.32 -4.65 -9.03
C GLU A 310 -16.73 -3.98 -7.70
N PHE A 311 -15.80 -3.82 -6.77
CA PHE A 311 -16.03 -3.03 -5.55
C PHE A 311 -16.40 -1.59 -5.88
N GLU A 312 -15.65 -0.92 -6.75
CA GLU A 312 -15.90 0.45 -7.17
C GLU A 312 -17.29 0.58 -7.84
N ARG A 313 -17.62 -0.34 -8.75
CA ARG A 313 -18.94 -0.38 -9.41
C ARG A 313 -20.09 -0.55 -8.41
N LYS A 314 -20.00 -1.51 -7.50
CA LYS A 314 -21.05 -1.76 -6.49
C LYS A 314 -21.17 -0.60 -5.50
N PHE A 315 -20.04 0.00 -5.11
CA PHE A 315 -20.02 1.17 -4.24
C PHE A 315 -20.73 2.36 -4.88
N GLU A 316 -20.46 2.63 -6.16
CA GLU A 316 -21.09 3.74 -6.88
C GLU A 316 -22.59 3.51 -7.09
N ASP A 317 -23.02 2.27 -7.41
CA ASP A 317 -24.44 1.91 -7.45
C ASP A 317 -25.12 2.13 -6.08
N TYR A 318 -24.48 1.72 -4.99
CA TYR A 318 -25.01 1.94 -3.65
C TYR A 318 -25.11 3.42 -3.31
N LYS A 319 -24.04 4.18 -3.55
CA LYS A 319 -23.98 5.61 -3.28
C LYS A 319 -25.06 6.39 -4.00
N ASN A 320 -25.40 6.01 -5.24
CA ASN A 320 -26.45 6.69 -6.00
C ASN A 320 -27.88 6.27 -5.59
N ASN A 321 -28.04 5.08 -4.99
CA ASN A 321 -29.36 4.48 -4.75
C ASN A 321 -29.62 4.11 -3.27
N TRP A 322 -28.76 4.54 -2.32
CA TRP A 322 -28.82 4.07 -0.93
C TRP A 322 -30.17 4.35 -0.28
N GLN A 323 -30.80 5.48 -0.58
CA GLN A 323 -32.09 5.89 -0.01
C GLN A 323 -33.20 4.88 -0.31
N GLU A 324 -33.16 4.22 -1.48
CA GLU A 324 -34.11 3.16 -1.84
C GLU A 324 -33.67 1.82 -1.24
N LYS A 325 -32.37 1.54 -1.30
CA LYS A 325 -31.77 0.28 -0.85
C LYS A 325 -31.84 0.05 0.67
N ILE A 326 -31.98 1.11 1.47
CA ILE A 326 -32.11 1.02 2.93
C ILE A 326 -33.55 1.09 3.45
N LYS A 327 -34.55 1.38 2.59
CA LYS A 327 -35.96 1.19 2.94
C LYS A 327 -36.20 -0.30 3.18
#